data_AF-A0A8J6P3Y8-F1
#
_entry.id   AF-A0A8J6P3Y8-F1
#
_cell.length_a   1.000
_cell.length_b   1.000
_cell.length_c   1.000
_cell.angle_alpha   90.00
_cell.angle_beta   90.00
_cell.angle_gamma   90.00
#
_symmetry.space_group_name_H-M   'P 1'
#
loop_
_entity.id
_entity.type
_entity.pdbx_description
1 polymer ?
#
loop_
_entity_poly.entity_id
_entity_poly.type
_entity_poly.pdbx_seq_one_letter_code
_entity_poly.pdbx_strand_id
1 'polypeptide(L)'
;MRETLYDFDTDSDALSNCEQPGCCSDIPDWTIAKGARRFEPGSPNMLGIHGLEASLSLIDEVGMEQIEKLVLERSRFLVDAIQAHPKLELITPVDPERHAGIITFSVGESSLEVTHNRLTEKGIQCAVRSGGIRFSPHFYTSIRQLEKAIKLL
;
A
#
# COMPACT_ATOMS: atom_id res chain seq x y z
N MET A 1 33.27 7.31 -13.26
CA MET A 1 34.28 8.35 -13.01
C MET A 1 33.64 9.67 -13.43
N ARG A 2 33.17 10.60 -12.58
CA ARG A 2 33.18 10.90 -11.13
C ARG A 2 31.87 11.66 -10.88
N GLU A 3 31.03 11.32 -9.90
CA GLU A 3 31.05 11.85 -8.53
C GLU A 3 31.23 13.37 -8.41
N THR A 4 30.18 14.04 -7.94
CA THR A 4 30.17 15.34 -7.24
C THR A 4 29.03 15.21 -6.23
N LEU A 5 29.19 14.36 -5.20
CA LEU A 5 29.68 14.71 -3.86
C LEU A 5 28.96 15.94 -3.29
N TYR A 6 27.95 15.63 -2.48
CA TYR A 6 27.48 16.45 -1.38
C TYR A 6 28.69 16.81 -0.51
N ASP A 7 29.07 18.08 -0.45
CA ASP A 7 29.96 18.58 0.62
C ASP A 7 29.09 18.90 1.84
N PHE A 8 29.25 18.05 2.85
CA PHE A 8 28.88 18.32 4.23
C PHE A 8 30.07 19.02 4.88
N ASP A 9 30.15 20.35 4.76
CA ASP A 9 31.07 21.12 5.59
C ASP A 9 30.42 21.41 6.94
N THR A 10 30.93 20.72 7.94
CA THR A 10 30.81 21.05 9.35
C THR A 10 31.55 22.35 9.63
N ASP A 11 30.82 23.42 9.90
CA ASP A 11 31.34 24.55 10.69
C ASP A 11 30.28 24.98 11.71
N SER A 12 30.61 24.78 12.98
CA SER A 12 29.72 24.92 14.13
C SER A 12 29.52 26.36 14.60
N ASP A 13 29.79 27.38 13.77
CA ASP A 13 29.79 28.80 14.20
C ASP A 13 29.12 29.78 13.21
N ALA A 14 28.23 29.31 12.34
CA ALA A 14 27.60 30.16 11.31
C ALA A 14 26.14 30.57 11.59
N LEU A 15 25.72 30.67 12.86
CA LEU A 15 24.43 31.32 13.22
C LEU A 15 24.52 32.85 13.32
N SER A 16 25.59 33.45 12.81
CA SER A 16 25.80 34.90 12.87
C SER A 16 26.04 35.45 11.47
N ASN A 17 25.01 36.10 10.91
CA ASN A 17 25.04 36.94 9.72
C ASN A 17 25.25 36.23 8.38
N CYS A 18 24.17 35.62 7.86
CA CYS A 18 24.08 35.32 6.43
C CYS A 18 23.63 36.59 5.66
N GLU A 19 24.57 37.48 5.36
CA GLU A 19 24.38 38.62 4.44
C GLU A 19 24.77 38.24 2.99
N GLN A 20 24.46 37.01 2.55
CA GLN A 20 24.64 36.64 1.14
C GLN A 20 23.36 36.89 0.34
N PRO A 21 23.44 37.52 -0.86
CA PRO A 21 22.30 37.66 -1.75
C PRO A 21 21.85 36.26 -2.19
N GLY A 22 20.70 35.83 -1.67
CA GLY A 22 20.22 34.43 -1.72
C GLY A 22 19.69 33.91 -0.39
N CYS A 23 19.89 34.64 0.72
CA CYS A 23 19.20 34.37 1.98
C CYS A 23 17.70 34.69 1.83
N CYS A 24 16.84 33.76 2.27
CA CYS A 24 15.39 33.71 2.05
C CYS A 24 14.58 34.92 2.58
N SER A 25 15.25 35.92 3.16
CA SER A 25 14.66 37.09 3.80
C SER A 25 14.39 38.25 2.83
N ASP A 26 14.96 38.23 1.61
CA ASP A 26 14.87 39.33 0.64
C ASP A 26 14.20 38.91 -0.69
N ILE A 27 13.07 38.21 -0.64
CA ILE A 27 12.25 37.94 -1.83
C ILE A 27 10.99 38.82 -1.77
N PRO A 28 10.94 39.98 -2.47
CA PRO A 28 9.84 40.93 -2.32
C PRO A 28 8.51 40.44 -2.92
N ASP A 29 8.51 39.40 -3.74
CA ASP A 29 7.30 38.85 -4.38
C ASP A 29 7.42 37.32 -4.53
N TRP A 30 7.00 36.57 -3.50
CA TRP A 30 6.87 35.12 -3.64
C TRP A 30 5.53 34.80 -4.32
N THR A 31 5.58 34.12 -5.46
CA THR A 31 4.37 33.68 -6.18
C THR A 31 4.12 32.20 -5.93
N ILE A 32 2.89 31.85 -5.54
CA ILE A 32 2.48 30.45 -5.34
C ILE A 32 2.64 29.66 -6.65
N ALA A 33 3.28 28.49 -6.57
CA ALA A 33 3.41 27.58 -7.70
C ALA A 33 2.02 27.19 -8.27
N LYS A 34 1.91 27.18 -9.60
CA LYS A 34 0.68 26.73 -10.28
C LYS A 34 0.56 25.20 -10.13
N GLY A 35 -0.57 24.71 -9.63
CA GLY A 35 -0.86 23.27 -9.50
C GLY A 35 -0.51 22.66 -8.15
N ALA A 36 -0.38 21.33 -8.10
CA ALA A 36 -0.23 20.57 -6.85
C ALA A 36 1.10 20.83 -6.11
N ARG A 37 2.16 21.24 -6.82
CA ARG A 37 3.49 21.50 -6.25
C ARG A 37 3.48 22.55 -5.12
N ARG A 38 2.48 23.43 -5.08
CA ARG A 38 2.29 24.37 -3.95
C ARG A 38 2.12 23.68 -2.59
N PHE A 39 1.79 22.39 -2.59
CA PHE A 39 1.62 21.55 -1.41
C PHE A 39 2.82 20.63 -1.13
N GLU A 40 3.93 20.79 -1.86
CA GLU A 40 5.18 20.04 -1.69
C GLU A 40 6.33 20.96 -1.21
N PRO A 41 6.17 21.71 -0.09
CA PRO A 41 7.22 22.60 0.40
C PRO A 41 8.40 21.80 0.97
N GLY A 42 9.59 22.40 0.93
CA GLY A 42 10.79 21.81 1.49
C GLY A 42 11.45 20.75 0.60
N SER A 43 12.42 20.04 1.17
CA SER A 43 13.16 19.01 0.45
C SER A 43 12.29 17.76 0.25
N PRO A 44 12.17 17.23 -0.97
CA PRO A 44 11.38 16.02 -1.23
C PRO A 44 12.01 14.80 -0.55
N ASN A 45 11.18 13.79 -0.25
CA ASN A 45 11.64 12.48 0.22
C ASN A 45 12.29 11.71 -0.94
N MET A 46 13.52 12.09 -1.31
CA MET A 46 14.25 11.53 -2.45
C MET A 46 14.37 10.01 -2.39
N LEU A 47 14.65 9.46 -1.20
CA LEU A 47 14.73 8.01 -1.00
C LEU A 47 13.38 7.32 -1.28
N GLY A 48 12.29 7.88 -0.75
CA GLY A 48 10.94 7.38 -1.01
C GLY A 48 10.53 7.48 -2.48
N ILE A 49 10.95 8.54 -3.18
CA ILE A 49 10.69 8.73 -4.61
C ILE A 49 11.39 7.65 -5.43
N HIS A 50 12.66 7.33 -5.15
CA HIS A 50 13.36 6.25 -5.85
C HIS A 50 12.76 4.87 -5.54
N GLY A 51 12.34 4.61 -4.30
CA GLY A 51 11.62 3.37 -3.98
C GLY A 51 10.27 3.26 -4.69
N LEU A 52 9.54 4.36 -4.81
CA LEU A 52 8.28 4.42 -5.56
C LEU A 52 8.51 4.20 -7.05
N GLU A 53 9.54 4.82 -7.65
CA GLU A 53 9.89 4.64 -9.05
C GLU A 53 10.16 3.18 -9.38
N ALA A 54 11.00 2.49 -8.60
CA ALA A 54 11.22 1.04 -8.76
C ALA A 54 9.92 0.22 -8.62
N SER A 55 9.04 0.60 -7.69
CA SER A 55 7.74 -0.08 -7.50
C SER A 55 6.81 0.12 -8.70
N LEU A 56 6.79 1.32 -9.28
CA LEU A 56 6.00 1.64 -10.48
C LEU A 56 6.54 0.91 -11.70
N SER A 57 7.85 0.82 -11.86
CA SER A 57 8.48 0.04 -12.94
C SER A 57 8.05 -1.43 -12.90
N LEU A 58 7.99 -2.05 -11.72
CA LEU A 58 7.45 -3.40 -11.57
C LEU A 58 5.98 -3.52 -12.00
N ILE A 59 5.15 -2.53 -11.64
CA ILE A 59 3.74 -2.52 -12.03
C ILE A 59 3.60 -2.36 -13.55
N ASP A 60 4.42 -1.51 -14.16
CA ASP A 60 4.44 -1.27 -15.61
C ASP A 60 4.90 -2.51 -16.39
N GLU A 61 5.95 -3.20 -15.91
CA GLU A 61 6.45 -4.46 -16.48
C GLU A 61 5.39 -5.57 -16.51
N VAL A 62 4.58 -5.68 -15.45
CA VAL A 62 3.48 -6.67 -15.39
C VAL A 62 2.28 -6.21 -16.24
N GLY A 63 2.01 -4.91 -16.26
CA GLY A 63 0.89 -4.29 -16.95
C GLY A 63 -0.40 -4.30 -16.15
N MET A 64 -1.12 -3.17 -16.17
CA MET A 64 -2.34 -2.96 -15.38
C MET A 64 -3.47 -3.94 -15.72
N GLU A 65 -3.65 -4.29 -17.00
CA GLU A 65 -4.68 -5.25 -17.44
C GLU A 65 -4.44 -6.65 -16.85
N GLN A 66 -3.18 -7.09 -16.83
CA GLN A 66 -2.79 -8.39 -16.27
C GLN A 66 -2.95 -8.37 -14.73
N ILE A 67 -2.59 -7.26 -14.09
CA ILE A 67 -2.78 -7.08 -12.64
C ILE A 67 -4.27 -7.17 -12.28
N GLU A 68 -5.12 -6.43 -12.98
CA GLU A 68 -6.57 -6.44 -12.77
C GLU A 68 -7.13 -7.85 -12.93
N LYS A 69 -6.83 -8.52 -14.05
CA LYS A 69 -7.26 -9.89 -14.31
C LYS A 69 -6.88 -10.84 -13.16
N LEU A 70 -5.64 -10.78 -12.69
CA LEU A 70 -5.14 -11.63 -11.61
C LEU A 70 -5.81 -11.32 -10.27
N VAL A 71 -6.02 -10.04 -9.94
CA VAL A 71 -6.69 -9.60 -8.71
C VAL A 71 -8.14 -10.04 -8.70
N LEU A 72 -8.86 -9.89 -9.81
CA LEU A 72 -10.24 -10.33 -9.97
C LEU A 72 -10.38 -11.87 -9.90
N GLU A 73 -9.46 -12.61 -10.53
CA GLU A 73 -9.40 -14.07 -10.43
C GLU A 73 -9.26 -14.54 -8.97
N ARG A 74 -8.34 -13.94 -8.21
CA ARG A 74 -8.12 -14.26 -6.79
C ARG A 74 -9.31 -13.88 -5.92
N SER A 75 -9.92 -12.74 -6.21
CA SER A 75 -11.12 -12.28 -5.51
C SER A 75 -12.27 -13.25 -5.72
N ARG A 76 -12.50 -13.68 -6.97
CA ARG A 76 -13.52 -14.65 -7.32
C ARG A 76 -13.28 -16.00 -6.64
N PHE A 77 -12.04 -16.49 -6.67
CA PHE A 77 -11.68 -17.72 -5.95
C PHE A 77 -12.05 -17.65 -4.46
N LEU A 78 -11.73 -16.55 -3.79
CA LEU A 78 -12.07 -16.37 -2.37
C LEU A 78 -13.58 -16.29 -2.16
N VAL A 79 -14.31 -15.55 -2.99
CA VAL A 79 -15.77 -15.45 -2.91
C VAL A 79 -16.41 -16.84 -3.03
N ASP A 80 -16.04 -17.59 -4.07
CA ASP A 80 -16.58 -18.94 -4.32
C ASP A 80 -16.25 -19.89 -3.15
N ALA A 81 -15.02 -19.84 -2.64
CA ALA A 81 -14.57 -20.68 -1.52
C ALA A 81 -15.26 -20.33 -0.19
N ILE A 82 -15.50 -19.04 0.06
CA ILE A 82 -16.21 -18.56 1.27
C ILE A 82 -17.68 -18.95 1.20
N GLN A 83 -18.34 -18.74 0.06
CA GLN A 83 -19.76 -19.10 -0.13
C GLN A 83 -20.01 -20.61 -0.04
N ALA A 84 -19.03 -21.42 -0.46
CA ALA A 84 -19.11 -22.87 -0.31
C ALA A 84 -18.90 -23.35 1.15
N HIS A 85 -18.43 -22.50 2.06
CA HIS A 85 -18.13 -22.89 3.42
C HIS A 85 -19.32 -22.62 4.36
N PRO A 86 -19.84 -23.63 5.08
CA PRO A 86 -21.10 -23.53 5.82
C PRO A 86 -21.07 -22.58 7.03
N LYS A 87 -19.87 -22.23 7.51
CA LYS A 87 -19.67 -21.37 8.70
C LYS A 87 -19.23 -19.94 8.39
N LEU A 88 -19.00 -19.63 7.11
CA LEU A 88 -18.54 -18.32 6.70
C LEU A 88 -19.68 -17.58 6.02
N GLU A 89 -19.76 -16.27 6.26
CA GLU A 89 -20.73 -15.41 5.61
C GLU A 89 -19.99 -14.29 4.90
N LEU A 90 -20.24 -14.14 3.61
CA LEU A 90 -19.60 -13.10 2.82
C LEU A 90 -20.25 -11.73 3.12
N ILE A 91 -19.44 -10.76 3.54
CA ILE A 91 -19.88 -9.37 3.77
C ILE A 91 -19.70 -8.54 2.51
N THR A 92 -18.63 -8.78 1.75
CA THR A 92 -18.39 -8.11 0.47
C THR A 92 -19.52 -8.45 -0.53
N PRO A 93 -20.09 -7.46 -1.25
CA PRO A 93 -21.09 -7.73 -2.30
C PRO A 93 -20.56 -8.70 -3.35
N VAL A 94 -21.40 -9.64 -3.82
CA VAL A 94 -21.05 -10.70 -4.79
C VAL A 94 -20.96 -10.18 -6.24
N ASP A 95 -21.46 -8.96 -6.48
CA ASP A 95 -21.48 -8.34 -7.80
C ASP A 95 -20.05 -8.20 -8.36
N PRO A 96 -19.72 -8.90 -9.46
CA PRO A 96 -18.38 -8.88 -10.03
C PRO A 96 -17.91 -7.47 -10.44
N GLU A 97 -18.83 -6.58 -10.82
CA GLU A 97 -18.50 -5.19 -11.18
C GLU A 97 -18.11 -4.33 -9.97
N ARG A 98 -18.29 -4.85 -8.75
CA ARG A 98 -17.97 -4.17 -7.49
C ARG A 98 -16.80 -4.82 -6.74
N HIS A 99 -16.12 -5.79 -7.34
CA HIS A 99 -14.98 -6.46 -6.70
C HIS A 99 -13.68 -5.68 -6.88
N ALA A 100 -13.06 -5.26 -5.77
CA ALA A 100 -11.87 -4.41 -5.76
C ALA A 100 -10.60 -5.10 -5.22
N GLY A 101 -10.49 -6.44 -5.29
CA GLY A 101 -9.33 -7.16 -4.73
C GLY A 101 -9.38 -7.37 -3.21
N ILE A 102 -10.52 -7.05 -2.58
CA ILE A 102 -10.66 -7.05 -1.12
C ILE A 102 -11.94 -7.80 -0.74
N ILE A 103 -11.77 -8.91 -0.04
CA ILE A 103 -12.87 -9.79 0.39
C ILE A 103 -12.95 -9.78 1.91
N THR A 104 -14.13 -9.43 2.42
CA THR A 104 -14.43 -9.43 3.85
C THR A 104 -15.53 -10.44 4.12
N PHE A 105 -15.35 -11.27 5.14
CA PHE A 105 -16.30 -12.30 5.55
C PHE A 105 -16.37 -12.38 7.08
N SER A 106 -17.52 -12.76 7.60
CA SER A 106 -17.71 -13.07 9.02
C SER A 106 -17.48 -14.57 9.27
N VAL A 107 -17.18 -14.91 10.51
CA VAL A 107 -17.01 -16.29 10.95
C VAL A 107 -18.05 -16.51 12.04
N GLY A 108 -19.17 -17.16 11.70
CA GLY A 108 -20.42 -17.05 12.46
C GLY A 108 -20.30 -17.29 13.96
N GLU A 109 -19.77 -18.45 14.36
CA GLU A 109 -19.71 -18.86 15.78
C GLU A 109 -18.36 -18.56 16.47
N SER A 110 -17.34 -18.17 15.71
CA SER A 110 -16.00 -17.96 16.26
C SER A 110 -15.71 -16.48 16.49
N SER A 111 -15.00 -16.16 17.57
CA SER A 111 -14.46 -14.82 17.74
C SER A 111 -13.54 -14.46 16.56
N LEU A 112 -13.75 -13.27 15.99
CA LEU A 112 -12.91 -12.72 14.92
C LEU A 112 -11.45 -12.66 15.35
N GLU A 113 -11.19 -12.34 16.63
CA GLU A 113 -9.86 -12.24 17.20
C GLU A 113 -9.18 -13.61 17.29
N VAL A 114 -9.91 -14.64 17.73
CA VAL A 114 -9.38 -16.02 17.79
C VAL A 114 -9.01 -16.50 16.39
N THR A 115 -9.87 -16.24 15.41
CA THR A 115 -9.62 -16.65 14.03
C THR A 115 -8.46 -15.87 13.42
N HIS A 116 -8.38 -14.55 13.68
CA HIS A 116 -7.27 -13.70 13.23
C HIS A 116 -5.93 -14.14 13.82
N ASN A 117 -5.88 -14.43 15.13
CA ASN A 117 -4.69 -14.92 15.80
C ASN A 117 -4.26 -16.28 15.22
N ARG A 118 -5.19 -17.21 15.03
CA ARG A 118 -4.93 -18.52 14.41
C ARG A 118 -4.33 -18.40 13.01
N LEU A 119 -4.85 -17.49 12.19
CA LEU A 119 -4.31 -17.24 10.85
C LEU A 119 -2.91 -16.63 10.91
N THR A 120 -2.72 -15.65 11.78
CA THR A 120 -1.44 -14.94 11.98
C THR A 120 -0.34 -15.90 12.45
N GLU A 121 -0.64 -16.79 13.41
CA GLU A 121 0.28 -17.84 13.89
C GLU A 121 0.70 -18.81 12.78
N LYS A 122 -0.14 -19.01 11.76
CA LYS A 122 0.17 -19.85 10.57
C LYS A 122 0.81 -19.06 9.42
N GLY A 123 1.15 -17.79 9.66
CA GLY A 123 1.82 -16.90 8.73
C GLY A 123 0.89 -16.27 7.68
N ILE A 124 -0.42 -16.25 7.94
CA ILE A 124 -1.40 -15.60 7.05
C ILE A 124 -1.73 -14.22 7.60
N GLN A 125 -1.33 -13.20 6.85
CA GLN A 125 -1.61 -11.82 7.19
C GLN A 125 -3.01 -11.43 6.71
N CYS A 126 -3.84 -10.99 7.65
CA CYS A 126 -5.18 -10.49 7.39
C CYS A 126 -5.55 -9.39 8.38
N ALA A 127 -6.63 -8.67 8.11
CA ALA A 127 -7.10 -7.59 8.98
C ALA A 127 -8.51 -7.87 9.48
N VAL A 128 -8.80 -7.52 10.74
CA VAL A 128 -10.17 -7.48 11.25
C VAL A 128 -10.74 -6.09 10.99
N ARG A 129 -11.74 -5.99 10.11
CA ARG A 129 -12.37 -4.72 9.69
C ARG A 129 -13.84 -4.96 9.37
N SER A 130 -14.68 -3.94 9.59
CA SER A 130 -16.11 -3.97 9.24
C SER A 130 -16.88 -5.18 9.80
N GLY A 131 -16.52 -5.66 11.00
CA GLY A 131 -17.16 -6.82 11.61
C GLY A 131 -16.78 -8.19 11.00
N GLY A 132 -15.71 -8.25 10.21
CA GLY A 132 -15.23 -9.50 9.60
C GLY A 132 -13.71 -9.58 9.45
N ILE A 133 -13.25 -10.71 8.94
CA ILE A 133 -11.87 -10.94 8.51
C ILE A 133 -11.76 -10.50 7.06
N ARG A 134 -10.72 -9.73 6.76
CA ARG A 134 -10.47 -9.14 5.45
C ARG A 134 -9.21 -9.73 4.84
N PHE A 135 -9.38 -10.37 3.69
CA PHE A 135 -8.30 -10.76 2.80
C PHE A 135 -8.18 -9.76 1.64
N SER A 136 -6.95 -9.37 1.32
CA SER A 136 -6.64 -8.43 0.24
C SER A 136 -5.57 -9.04 -0.66
N PRO A 137 -5.90 -10.11 -1.41
CA PRO A 137 -4.95 -10.71 -2.34
C PRO A 137 -4.58 -9.71 -3.44
N HIS A 138 -3.32 -9.78 -3.87
CA HIS A 138 -2.82 -8.98 -4.99
C HIS A 138 -2.33 -9.89 -6.12
N PHE A 139 -1.89 -9.32 -7.25
CA PHE A 139 -1.41 -10.11 -8.40
C PHE A 139 -0.29 -11.12 -8.05
N TYR A 140 0.55 -10.82 -7.07
CA TYR A 140 1.64 -11.69 -6.62
C TYR A 140 1.20 -12.77 -5.61
N THR A 141 -0.04 -12.70 -5.08
CA THR A 141 -0.55 -13.72 -4.16
C THR A 141 -0.91 -14.99 -4.95
N SER A 142 -0.34 -16.14 -4.60
CA SER A 142 -0.65 -17.39 -5.31
C SER A 142 -1.99 -17.99 -4.88
N ILE A 143 -2.69 -18.67 -5.79
CA ILE A 143 -3.91 -19.43 -5.47
C ILE A 143 -3.64 -20.46 -4.35
N ARG A 144 -2.48 -21.11 -4.36
CA ARG A 144 -2.06 -22.05 -3.31
C ARG A 144 -2.04 -21.43 -1.91
N GLN A 145 -1.64 -20.16 -1.79
CA GLN A 145 -1.69 -19.45 -0.51
C GLN A 145 -3.13 -19.20 -0.07
N LEU A 146 -4.03 -18.87 -1.01
CA LEU A 146 -5.45 -18.68 -0.74
C LEU A 146 -6.12 -19.99 -0.30
N GLU A 147 -5.84 -21.09 -1.01
CA GLU A 147 -6.31 -22.43 -0.61
C GLU A 147 -5.85 -22.81 0.80
N LYS A 148 -4.58 -22.53 1.13
CA LYS A 148 -4.05 -22.77 2.48
C LYS A 148 -4.80 -21.93 3.52
N ALA A 149 -5.12 -20.67 3.20
CA ALA A 149 -5.86 -19.80 4.09
C ALA A 149 -7.28 -20.29 4.33
N ILE A 150 -7.99 -20.67 3.27
CA ILE A 150 -9.36 -21.21 3.39
C ILE A 150 -9.39 -22.51 4.21
N LYS A 151 -8.41 -23.41 4.05
CA LYS A 151 -8.32 -24.65 4.84
C LYS A 151 -8.11 -24.44 6.34
N LEU A 152 -7.69 -23.24 6.75
CA LEU A 152 -7.44 -22.88 8.14
C LEU A 152 -8.60 -22.13 8.79
N LEU A 153 -9.66 -21.84 8.03
CA LEU A 153 -10.91 -21.26 8.52
C LEU A 153 -11.82 -22.36 9.06
#